data_AF-A0A356TPU5-F1
#
_entry.id   AF-A0A356TPU5-F1
#
_cell.length_a   1.000
_cell.length_b   1.000
_cell.length_c   1.000
_cell.angle_alpha   90.00
_cell.angle_beta   90.00
_cell.angle_gamma   90.00
#
_symmetry.space_group_name_H-M   'P 1'
#
loop_
_entity.id
_entity.type
_entity.pdbx_description
1 polymer ?
#
loop_
_entity_poly.entity_id
_entity_poly.type
_entity_poly.pdbx_seq_one_letter_code
_entity_poly.pdbx_strand_id
1 'polypeptide(L)'
;PCETRRSCRAIQRDDPSAPTGVYRIEPEPGRAFDVLCDMETDGGGWTMVASTRRVPPDDARGGYHPGLTSTRPDAVVETIWDGMRAVVGPESDVRFTCGELARRDELVDLSFYRVGWYLEWTTGTDADSCFSEGNGRGYERPAPARRDNLTGRTVRRGTDWAAGFLEGEDSCDSPDDFTVDLIDRGMDSNQMDGTDWGR
;
A
#
# COMPACT_ATOMS: atom_id res chain seq x y z
N PRO A 1 12.47 -28.67 -9.24
CA PRO A 1 12.41 -27.77 -8.06
C PRO A 1 10.97 -27.27 -7.89
N CYS A 2 10.38 -27.43 -6.71
CA CYS A 2 9.08 -26.81 -6.43
C CYS A 2 9.36 -25.32 -6.27
N GLU A 3 8.90 -24.49 -7.22
CA GLU A 3 9.11 -23.05 -7.17
C GLU A 3 8.32 -22.51 -5.98
N THR A 4 9.02 -21.97 -4.98
CA THR A 4 8.38 -21.38 -3.79
C THR A 4 7.54 -20.20 -4.25
N ARG A 5 6.25 -20.22 -3.96
CA ARG A 5 5.32 -19.11 -4.21
C ARG A 5 5.61 -17.97 -3.23
N ARG A 6 6.63 -17.15 -3.52
CA ARG A 6 7.15 -16.14 -2.57
C ARG A 6 6.25 -14.92 -2.40
N SER A 7 5.32 -14.69 -3.32
CA SER A 7 4.37 -13.58 -3.32
C SER A 7 3.16 -13.90 -4.19
N CYS A 8 2.10 -13.11 -4.08
CA CYS A 8 0.95 -13.20 -4.98
C CYS A 8 1.35 -12.99 -6.45
N ARG A 9 2.31 -12.10 -6.72
CA ARG A 9 2.88 -11.91 -8.06
C ARG A 9 3.57 -13.16 -8.61
N ALA A 10 4.31 -13.90 -7.76
CA ALA A 10 4.90 -15.17 -8.16
C ALA A 10 3.82 -16.20 -8.51
N ILE A 11 2.76 -16.29 -7.70
CA ILE A 11 1.61 -17.16 -7.95
C ILE A 11 0.95 -16.83 -9.29
N GLN A 12 0.65 -15.56 -9.53
CA GLN A 12 -0.03 -15.12 -10.76
C GLN A 12 0.84 -15.30 -12.01
N ARG A 13 2.16 -15.17 -11.89
CA ARG A 13 3.07 -15.48 -13.00
C ARG A 13 3.03 -16.97 -13.34
N ASP A 14 2.98 -17.83 -12.34
CA ASP A 14 2.96 -19.28 -12.51
C ASP A 14 1.58 -19.77 -13.00
N ASP A 15 0.51 -19.12 -12.56
CA ASP A 15 -0.87 -19.32 -13.02
C ASP A 15 -1.55 -17.98 -13.30
N PRO A 16 -1.48 -17.49 -14.56
CA PRO A 16 -2.13 -16.24 -14.97
C PRO A 16 -3.66 -16.23 -14.84
N SER A 17 -4.28 -17.39 -14.62
CA SER A 17 -5.73 -17.53 -14.41
C SER A 17 -6.14 -17.66 -12.94
N ALA A 18 -5.17 -17.59 -12.03
CA ALA A 18 -5.41 -17.65 -10.59
C ALA A 18 -6.40 -16.54 -10.17
N PRO A 19 -7.55 -16.89 -9.57
CA PRO A 19 -8.53 -15.88 -9.15
C PRO A 19 -8.04 -15.11 -7.91
N THR A 20 -8.62 -13.93 -7.66
CA THR A 20 -8.47 -13.26 -6.37
C THR A 20 -8.94 -14.18 -5.23
N GLY A 21 -8.16 -14.25 -4.16
CA GLY A 21 -8.45 -15.17 -3.05
C GLY A 21 -7.32 -15.28 -2.04
N VAL A 22 -7.51 -16.11 -1.01
CA VAL A 22 -6.48 -16.37 -0.01
C VAL A 22 -5.51 -17.42 -0.54
N TYR A 23 -4.22 -17.09 -0.52
CA TYR A 23 -3.16 -18.00 -0.92
C TYR A 23 -2.10 -18.13 0.16
N ARG A 24 -1.46 -19.29 0.19
CA ARG A 24 -0.27 -19.54 0.98
C ARG A 24 0.97 -19.09 0.21
N ILE A 25 1.66 -18.09 0.75
CA ILE A 25 2.94 -17.61 0.24
C ILE A 25 4.08 -17.97 1.19
N GLU A 26 5.30 -18.06 0.67
CA GLU A 26 6.51 -18.34 1.45
C GLU A 26 7.61 -17.33 1.06
N PRO A 27 7.57 -16.08 1.60
CA PRO A 27 8.53 -15.04 1.25
C PRO A 27 9.97 -15.43 1.57
N GLU A 28 10.17 -16.22 2.63
CA GLU A 28 11.46 -16.77 3.04
C GLU A 28 11.35 -18.28 3.24
N PRO A 29 12.40 -19.06 2.94
CA PRO A 29 12.38 -20.51 3.11
C PRO A 29 11.92 -20.95 4.51
N GLY A 30 10.88 -21.76 4.56
CA GLY A 30 10.28 -22.28 5.80
C GLY A 30 9.34 -21.31 6.53
N ARG A 31 9.11 -20.10 6.02
CA ARG A 31 8.20 -19.10 6.62
C ARG A 31 7.01 -18.85 5.71
N ALA A 32 5.98 -19.66 5.88
CA ALA A 32 4.77 -19.59 5.06
C ALA A 32 3.60 -18.90 5.78
N PHE A 33 2.87 -18.07 5.04
CA PHE A 33 1.77 -17.22 5.52
C PHE A 33 0.59 -17.30 4.57
N ASP A 34 -0.62 -17.25 5.12
CA ASP A 34 -1.83 -17.13 4.32
C ASP A 34 -2.21 -15.65 4.21
N VAL A 35 -2.37 -15.17 2.97
CA VAL A 35 -2.63 -13.75 2.66
C VAL A 35 -3.69 -13.64 1.58
N LEU A 36 -4.44 -12.55 1.57
CA LEU A 36 -5.29 -12.20 0.43
C LEU A 36 -4.41 -11.74 -0.73
N CYS A 37 -4.59 -12.38 -1.88
CA CYS A 37 -4.03 -11.95 -3.15
C CYS A 37 -5.13 -11.35 -4.03
N ASP A 38 -4.95 -10.11 -4.48
CA ASP A 38 -5.74 -9.56 -5.57
C ASP A 38 -5.03 -9.85 -6.89
N MET A 39 -5.66 -10.67 -7.73
CA MET A 39 -5.14 -11.15 -9.01
C MET A 39 -5.78 -10.46 -10.21
N GLU A 40 -6.61 -9.43 -9.99
CA GLU A 40 -7.44 -8.80 -11.02
C GLU A 40 -7.16 -7.31 -11.16
N THR A 41 -7.14 -6.57 -10.05
CA THR A 41 -7.05 -5.12 -10.08
C THR A 41 -5.71 -4.69 -10.62
N ASP A 42 -5.71 -3.82 -11.62
CA ASP A 42 -4.48 -3.22 -12.16
C ASP A 42 -3.43 -4.24 -12.63
N GLY A 43 -3.89 -5.36 -13.20
CA GLY A 43 -3.03 -6.45 -13.65
C GLY A 43 -2.72 -7.50 -12.58
N GLY A 44 -3.10 -7.26 -11.32
CA GLY A 44 -3.06 -8.24 -10.23
C GLY A 44 -1.68 -8.57 -9.68
N GLY A 45 -1.64 -9.60 -8.83
CA GLY A 45 -0.44 -10.06 -8.15
C GLY A 45 -0.14 -9.28 -6.86
N TRP A 46 -1.12 -8.52 -6.37
CA TRP A 46 -1.01 -7.74 -5.14
C TRP A 46 -1.03 -8.66 -3.92
N THR A 47 -0.11 -8.42 -2.99
CA THR A 47 -0.04 -9.15 -1.72
C THR A 47 -0.54 -8.25 -0.60
N MET A 48 -1.55 -8.67 0.15
CA MET A 48 -2.04 -7.92 1.31
C MET A 48 -0.98 -7.85 2.41
N VAL A 49 -0.55 -6.64 2.78
CA VAL A 49 0.45 -6.40 3.84
C VAL A 49 -0.08 -5.56 5.01
N ALA A 50 -1.23 -4.92 4.87
CA ALA A 50 -1.93 -4.24 5.95
C ALA A 50 -3.43 -4.36 5.75
N SER A 51 -4.17 -4.61 6.82
CA SER A 51 -5.63 -4.68 6.78
C SER A 51 -6.16 -4.39 8.18
N THR A 52 -6.82 -3.25 8.33
CA THR A 52 -7.32 -2.77 9.61
C THR A 52 -8.73 -2.21 9.47
N ARG A 53 -9.40 -2.03 10.61
CA ARG A 53 -10.79 -1.61 10.69
C ARG A 53 -10.89 -0.23 11.31
N ARG A 54 -11.54 0.69 10.60
CA ARG A 54 -11.92 2.06 11.06
C ARG A 54 -10.78 3.04 11.32
N VAL A 55 -9.54 2.58 11.25
CA VAL A 55 -8.35 3.43 11.30
C VAL A 55 -7.48 3.04 10.12
N PRO A 56 -6.75 3.97 9.49
CA PRO A 56 -5.64 3.61 8.63
C PRO A 56 -4.49 3.00 9.46
N PRO A 57 -3.62 2.20 8.86
CA PRO A 57 -2.34 1.84 9.47
C PRO A 57 -1.44 3.06 9.63
N ASP A 58 -0.55 2.97 10.61
CA ASP A 58 0.60 3.86 10.81
C ASP A 58 1.73 3.40 9.89
N ASP A 59 2.72 4.26 9.68
CA ASP A 59 3.93 3.95 8.92
C ASP A 59 4.95 3.11 9.71
N ALA A 60 4.44 2.29 10.63
CA ALA A 60 5.18 1.43 11.54
C ALA A 60 5.15 -0.05 11.15
N ARG A 61 6.26 -0.75 11.38
CA ARG A 61 6.35 -2.19 11.07
C ARG A 61 5.61 -3.05 12.09
N GLY A 62 5.06 -4.16 11.61
CA GLY A 62 4.32 -5.13 12.39
C GLY A 62 4.59 -6.58 12.01
N GLY A 63 4.24 -7.48 12.93
CA GLY A 63 4.22 -8.91 12.66
C GLY A 63 3.00 -9.33 11.84
N TYR A 64 3.05 -10.55 11.30
CA TYR A 64 1.89 -11.14 10.63
C TYR A 64 0.67 -11.19 11.57
N HIS A 65 -0.51 -10.88 11.03
CA HIS A 65 -1.79 -11.05 11.74
C HIS A 65 -2.86 -11.65 10.81
N PRO A 66 -3.88 -12.34 11.35
CA PRO A 66 -4.89 -13.01 10.53
C PRO A 66 -5.74 -12.08 9.63
N GLY A 67 -5.78 -10.78 9.94
CA GLY A 67 -6.52 -9.78 9.16
C GLY A 67 -6.03 -9.64 7.72
N LEU A 68 -4.79 -10.05 7.42
CA LEU A 68 -4.21 -10.02 6.08
C LEU A 68 -4.88 -10.97 5.07
N THR A 69 -5.85 -11.78 5.52
CA THR A 69 -6.64 -12.68 4.66
C THR A 69 -7.98 -12.08 4.21
N SER A 70 -8.28 -10.83 4.57
CA SER A 70 -9.58 -10.19 4.31
C SER A 70 -9.44 -8.71 4.01
N THR A 71 -10.33 -8.17 3.17
CA THR A 71 -10.55 -6.72 3.03
C THR A 71 -11.49 -6.15 4.10
N ARG A 72 -12.00 -7.00 4.99
CA ARG A 72 -12.88 -6.65 6.11
C ARG A 72 -12.39 -7.34 7.37
N PRO A 73 -11.28 -6.89 7.97
CA PRO A 73 -10.79 -7.45 9.22
C PRO A 73 -11.70 -7.01 10.39
N ASP A 74 -11.79 -7.82 11.44
CA ASP A 74 -12.48 -7.43 12.67
C ASP A 74 -11.57 -6.71 13.66
N ALA A 75 -10.27 -6.97 13.58
CA ALA A 75 -9.26 -6.38 14.46
C ALA A 75 -8.81 -5.00 13.96
N VAL A 76 -8.47 -4.15 14.91
CA VAL A 76 -7.68 -2.93 14.68
C VAL A 76 -6.21 -3.34 14.74
N VAL A 77 -5.48 -3.12 13.65
CA VAL A 77 -4.04 -3.39 13.56
C VAL A 77 -3.40 -2.24 12.79
N GLU A 78 -2.76 -1.34 13.52
CA GLU A 78 -2.20 -0.12 12.94
C GLU A 78 -0.85 -0.37 12.22
N THR A 79 -0.19 -1.49 12.47
CA THR A 79 1.12 -1.77 11.85
C THR A 79 1.06 -2.44 10.48
N ILE A 80 2.05 -2.17 9.61
CA ILE A 80 2.24 -2.80 8.30
C ILE A 80 3.14 -4.04 8.41
N TRP A 81 2.70 -5.17 7.85
CA TRP A 81 3.41 -6.44 7.94
C TRP A 81 4.77 -6.42 7.21
N ASP A 82 5.84 -6.73 7.94
CA ASP A 82 7.23 -6.70 7.45
C ASP A 82 7.71 -7.97 6.73
N GLY A 83 6.88 -9.01 6.65
CA GLY A 83 7.30 -10.33 6.16
C GLY A 83 7.63 -10.39 4.67
N MET A 84 7.35 -9.34 3.90
CA MET A 84 7.67 -9.26 2.48
C MET A 84 9.04 -8.63 2.18
N ARG A 85 9.77 -8.12 3.19
CA ARG A 85 11.08 -7.46 3.03
C ARG A 85 12.14 -8.31 2.33
N ALA A 86 12.04 -9.64 2.37
CA ALA A 86 12.95 -10.55 1.67
C ALA A 86 12.64 -10.72 0.16
N VAL A 87 11.51 -10.18 -0.30
CA VAL A 87 11.00 -10.29 -1.68
C VAL A 87 10.87 -8.92 -2.34
N VAL A 88 10.47 -7.91 -1.56
CA VAL A 88 10.26 -6.54 -2.04
C VAL A 88 11.60 -5.80 -2.14
N GLY A 89 11.89 -5.28 -3.33
CA GLY A 89 13.07 -4.46 -3.60
C GLY A 89 12.84 -2.96 -3.32
N PRO A 90 13.84 -2.11 -3.59
CA PRO A 90 13.76 -0.65 -3.36
C PRO A 90 12.81 0.08 -4.31
N GLU A 91 12.36 -0.57 -5.37
CA GLU A 91 11.29 -0.10 -6.24
C GLU A 91 10.21 -1.18 -6.30
N SER A 92 9.04 -0.86 -5.77
CA SER A 92 7.87 -1.73 -5.71
C SER A 92 6.61 -0.95 -6.02
N ASP A 93 5.57 -1.66 -6.42
CA ASP A 93 4.26 -1.04 -6.59
C ASP A 93 3.50 -1.19 -5.28
N VAL A 94 2.78 -0.14 -4.87
CA VAL A 94 1.91 -0.15 -3.69
C VAL A 94 0.51 0.27 -4.10
N ARG A 95 -0.48 -0.35 -3.47
CA ARG A 95 -1.89 -0.03 -3.67
C ARG A 95 -2.57 0.24 -2.34
N PHE A 96 -3.35 1.30 -2.30
CA PHE A 96 -4.13 1.72 -1.14
C PHE A 96 -5.61 1.59 -1.47
N THR A 97 -6.36 0.99 -0.56
CA THR A 97 -7.81 0.94 -0.67
C THR A 97 -8.46 1.20 0.67
N CYS A 98 -9.50 2.02 0.67
CA CYS A 98 -10.38 2.23 1.81
C CYS A 98 -11.81 2.40 1.34
N GLY A 99 -12.73 2.28 2.30
CA GLY A 99 -14.14 2.64 2.13
C GLY A 99 -15.11 1.62 2.68
N GLU A 100 -16.32 2.06 2.99
CA GLU A 100 -17.43 1.17 3.30
C GLU A 100 -17.90 0.51 2.00
N LEU A 101 -17.80 -0.82 1.89
CA LEU A 101 -18.32 -1.56 0.73
C LEU A 101 -19.82 -1.35 0.45
N ALA A 102 -20.56 -0.75 1.39
CA ALA A 102 -21.95 -0.33 1.24
C ALA A 102 -22.14 1.04 0.55
N ARG A 103 -21.09 1.86 0.43
CA ARG A 103 -21.12 3.22 -0.11
C ARG A 103 -20.00 3.42 -1.14
N ARG A 104 -20.35 3.29 -2.42
CA ARG A 104 -19.38 3.34 -3.52
C ARG A 104 -18.70 4.71 -3.68
N ASP A 105 -19.35 5.75 -3.19
CA ASP A 105 -18.89 7.14 -3.17
C ASP A 105 -17.81 7.42 -2.10
N GLU A 106 -17.60 6.49 -1.16
CA GLU A 106 -16.54 6.56 -0.14
C GLU A 106 -15.39 5.58 -0.42
N LEU A 107 -15.40 4.93 -1.60
CA LEU A 107 -14.32 4.02 -1.98
C LEU A 107 -13.14 4.79 -2.58
N VAL A 108 -11.95 4.48 -2.09
CA VAL A 108 -10.67 4.90 -2.68
C VAL A 108 -9.90 3.65 -3.07
N ASP A 109 -9.28 3.66 -4.24
CA ASP A 109 -8.46 2.57 -4.75
C ASP A 109 -7.38 3.12 -5.68
N LEU A 110 -6.17 3.29 -5.15
CA LEU A 110 -5.06 3.94 -5.84
C LEU A 110 -3.87 3.02 -5.93
N SER A 111 -3.26 2.93 -7.12
CA SER A 111 -1.96 2.28 -7.35
C SER A 111 -0.87 3.31 -7.57
N PHE A 112 0.29 3.10 -6.96
CA PHE A 112 1.53 3.86 -7.15
C PHE A 112 2.63 2.90 -7.61
N TYR A 113 3.42 3.31 -8.59
CA TYR A 113 4.37 2.40 -9.24
C TYR A 113 5.83 2.77 -9.00
N ARG A 114 6.65 1.75 -8.76
CA ARG A 114 8.11 1.85 -8.55
C ARG A 114 8.48 2.85 -7.45
N VAL A 115 7.81 2.75 -6.31
CA VAL A 115 8.08 3.50 -5.09
C VAL A 115 8.87 2.66 -4.07
N GLY A 116 9.54 3.33 -3.13
CA GLY A 116 10.30 2.68 -2.05
C GLY A 116 9.52 2.46 -0.75
N TRP A 117 8.26 2.91 -0.71
CA TRP A 117 7.51 3.14 0.52
C TRP A 117 7.31 1.90 1.40
N TYR A 118 7.12 0.71 0.83
CA TYR A 118 7.01 -0.50 1.64
C TYR A 118 8.24 -0.74 2.54
N LEU A 119 9.44 -0.50 2.01
CA LEU A 119 10.67 -0.67 2.80
C LEU A 119 10.84 0.43 3.84
N GLU A 120 10.32 1.62 3.57
CA GLU A 120 10.31 2.77 4.48
C GLU A 120 9.44 2.49 5.70
N TRP A 121 8.14 2.23 5.50
CA TRP A 121 7.18 1.93 6.57
C TRP A 121 7.55 0.70 7.41
N THR A 122 8.20 -0.28 6.78
CA THR A 122 8.61 -1.50 7.48
C THR A 122 10.02 -1.41 8.08
N THR A 123 10.60 -0.21 8.19
CA THR A 123 11.92 0.01 8.79
C THR A 123 11.89 -0.23 10.30
N GLY A 124 10.91 0.33 11.01
CA GLY A 124 10.94 0.39 12.47
C GLY A 124 9.63 0.84 13.09
N THR A 125 9.71 1.75 14.06
CA THR A 125 8.54 2.42 14.64
C THR A 125 8.07 3.55 13.74
N ASP A 126 6.90 4.09 14.06
CA ASP A 126 6.35 5.36 13.55
C ASP A 126 7.44 6.44 13.41
N ALA A 127 8.08 6.81 14.54
CA ALA A 127 9.25 7.70 14.62
C ALA A 127 10.45 7.42 13.67
N ASP A 128 10.58 6.20 13.13
CA ASP A 128 11.68 5.84 12.22
C ASP A 128 11.36 6.15 10.75
N SER A 129 10.10 6.42 10.44
CA SER A 129 9.56 6.76 9.13
C SER A 129 8.89 8.15 9.21
N CYS A 130 8.87 8.93 8.13
CA CYS A 130 8.10 10.18 8.06
C CYS A 130 7.35 10.23 6.72
N PHE A 131 7.01 9.03 6.25
CA PHE A 131 6.51 8.62 4.95
C PHE A 131 6.63 9.64 3.78
N SER A 132 7.33 9.22 2.72
CA SER A 132 7.58 10.02 1.52
C SER A 132 8.54 11.18 1.80
N GLU A 133 8.89 11.93 0.76
CA GLU A 133 9.83 13.06 0.84
C GLU A 133 11.25 12.72 1.31
N GLY A 134 11.71 11.50 1.06
CA GLY A 134 13.00 11.06 1.60
C GLY A 134 13.03 11.12 3.13
N ASN A 135 11.94 10.68 3.77
CA ASN A 135 11.72 10.68 5.20
C ASN A 135 11.58 12.10 5.77
N GLY A 136 10.63 12.89 5.21
CA GLY A 136 10.33 14.26 5.67
C GLY A 136 11.40 15.31 5.34
N ARG A 137 12.20 15.10 4.28
CA ARG A 137 13.30 15.99 3.87
C ARG A 137 13.08 16.67 2.52
N GLY A 138 11.83 16.71 2.04
CA GLY A 138 11.39 17.38 0.82
C GLY A 138 11.14 16.44 -0.37
N TYR A 139 10.67 16.99 -1.47
CA TYR A 139 10.02 16.22 -2.55
C TYR A 139 10.83 15.07 -3.20
N GLU A 140 10.24 13.86 -3.19
CA GLU A 140 10.67 12.72 -4.02
C GLU A 140 10.51 13.01 -5.52
N ARG A 141 11.64 13.23 -6.20
CA ARG A 141 11.66 13.45 -7.65
C ARG A 141 12.29 12.28 -8.42
N PRO A 142 11.71 11.94 -9.59
CA PRO A 142 10.45 12.48 -10.13
C PRO A 142 9.24 11.81 -9.47
N ALA A 143 8.11 12.53 -9.38
CA ALA A 143 6.86 11.99 -8.87
C ALA A 143 6.53 10.62 -9.48
N PRO A 144 6.02 9.67 -8.67
CA PRO A 144 5.68 8.34 -9.16
C PRO A 144 4.54 8.41 -10.19
N ALA A 145 4.54 7.45 -11.10
CA ALA A 145 3.34 7.17 -11.85
C ALA A 145 2.27 6.63 -10.89
N ARG A 146 1.01 6.94 -11.16
CA ARG A 146 -0.10 6.57 -10.27
C ARG A 146 -1.41 6.44 -11.02
N ARG A 147 -2.34 5.67 -10.47
CA ARG A 147 -3.62 5.33 -11.09
C ARG A 147 -4.72 5.26 -10.06
N ASP A 148 -5.87 5.82 -10.40
CA ASP A 148 -7.13 5.52 -9.72
C ASP A 148 -7.77 4.32 -10.43
N ASN A 149 -7.93 3.23 -9.68
CA ASN A 149 -8.43 1.96 -10.15
C ASN A 149 -9.95 1.97 -10.36
N LEU A 150 -10.68 2.89 -9.72
CA LEU A 150 -12.13 3.04 -9.84
C LEU A 150 -12.51 3.75 -11.14
N THR A 151 -11.80 4.83 -11.47
CA THR A 151 -12.09 5.62 -12.69
C THR A 151 -11.21 5.21 -13.88
N GLY A 152 -10.10 4.53 -13.64
CA GLY A 152 -9.08 4.22 -14.64
C GLY A 152 -8.19 5.41 -15.01
N ARG A 153 -8.32 6.56 -14.32
CA ARG A 153 -7.46 7.72 -14.52
C ARG A 153 -6.02 7.37 -14.18
N THR A 154 -5.09 7.76 -15.05
CA THR A 154 -3.65 7.53 -14.86
C THR A 154 -2.88 8.85 -14.90
N VAL A 155 -1.82 8.93 -14.11
CA VAL A 155 -0.86 10.04 -14.07
C VAL A 155 0.52 9.47 -14.38
N ARG A 156 1.23 10.12 -15.32
CA ARG A 156 2.55 9.66 -15.76
C ARG A 156 3.62 10.02 -14.74
N ARG A 157 4.67 9.20 -14.67
CA ARG A 157 5.86 9.48 -13.87
C ARG A 157 6.44 10.85 -14.24
N GLY A 158 6.76 11.65 -13.23
CA GLY A 158 7.28 13.01 -13.38
C GLY A 158 6.22 14.09 -13.61
N THR A 159 4.92 13.73 -13.66
CA THR A 159 3.86 14.73 -13.51
C THR A 159 3.80 15.16 -12.05
N ASP A 160 4.20 16.42 -11.82
CA ASP A 160 4.17 17.04 -10.50
C ASP A 160 2.75 17.12 -9.94
N TRP A 161 2.69 17.19 -8.61
CA TRP A 161 1.45 17.38 -7.84
C TRP A 161 0.85 18.75 -8.13
N ALA A 162 -0.48 18.86 -8.03
CA ALA A 162 -1.20 20.10 -8.35
C ALA A 162 -0.78 21.28 -7.45
N ALA A 163 -0.34 20.98 -6.22
CA ALA A 163 0.28 21.92 -5.31
C ALA A 163 1.40 21.21 -4.53
N GLY A 164 2.56 21.85 -4.40
CA GLY A 164 3.66 21.35 -3.58
C GLY A 164 4.20 19.98 -4.03
N PHE A 165 4.26 19.06 -3.09
CA PHE A 165 4.72 17.68 -3.22
C PHE A 165 3.92 16.79 -2.29
N LEU A 166 3.84 15.48 -2.55
CA LEU A 166 3.13 14.53 -1.67
C LEU A 166 3.76 14.51 -0.29
N GLU A 167 2.97 14.98 0.68
CA GLU A 167 3.26 14.96 2.11
C GLU A 167 2.48 13.79 2.70
N GLY A 168 3.22 12.72 3.00
CA GLY A 168 2.65 11.50 3.52
C GLY A 168 2.18 11.65 4.97
N GLU A 169 2.96 12.37 5.77
CA GLU A 169 2.73 12.69 7.18
C GLU A 169 3.33 14.08 7.54
N ASP A 170 2.80 14.72 8.58
CA ASP A 170 3.24 16.04 9.05
C ASP A 170 4.66 16.03 9.64
N SER A 171 5.04 14.93 10.30
CA SER A 171 6.39 14.71 10.86
C SER A 171 6.54 13.27 11.32
N CYS A 172 7.77 12.79 11.48
CA CYS A 172 8.08 11.39 11.82
C CYS A 172 7.46 10.91 13.15
N ASP A 173 7.23 11.80 14.12
CA ASP A 173 6.65 11.44 15.42
C ASP A 173 5.13 11.72 15.47
N SER A 174 4.49 11.93 14.32
CA SER A 174 3.07 12.25 14.23
C SER A 174 2.27 10.98 14.48
N PRO A 175 1.53 10.86 15.60
CA PRO A 175 0.73 9.67 15.90
C PRO A 175 -0.59 9.63 15.10
N ASP A 176 -0.75 10.56 14.16
CA ASP A 176 -1.93 10.67 13.28
C ASP A 176 -1.67 9.89 11.98
N ASP A 177 -2.66 9.81 11.10
CA ASP A 177 -2.61 8.90 9.95
C ASP A 177 -1.76 9.38 8.77
N PHE A 178 -1.15 8.42 8.06
CA PHE A 178 -0.53 8.72 6.78
C PHE A 178 -1.57 8.76 5.66
N THR A 179 -1.39 9.67 4.71
CA THR A 179 -2.33 9.85 3.60
C THR A 179 -1.65 9.77 2.24
N VAL A 180 -2.43 9.38 1.24
CA VAL A 180 -2.01 9.47 -0.16
C VAL A 180 -3.13 10.06 -0.99
N ASP A 181 -2.75 10.84 -2.00
CA ASP A 181 -3.67 11.38 -2.99
C ASP A 181 -3.20 11.10 -4.43
N LEU A 182 -4.11 11.15 -5.40
CA LEU A 182 -3.81 10.93 -6.82
C LEU A 182 -3.34 12.20 -7.54
N ILE A 183 -3.78 13.39 -7.16
CA ILE A 183 -3.65 14.63 -7.93
C ILE A 183 -2.91 15.70 -7.13
N ASP A 184 -3.18 15.81 -5.85
CA ASP A 184 -2.64 16.82 -4.95
C ASP A 184 -1.75 16.20 -3.87
N ARG A 185 -1.39 16.98 -2.85
CA ARG A 185 -0.32 16.62 -1.91
C ARG A 185 -0.73 15.70 -0.76
N GLY A 186 -1.95 15.15 -0.73
CA GLY A 186 -2.42 14.33 0.39
C GLY A 186 -2.90 15.18 1.56
N MET A 187 -2.36 14.95 2.76
CA MET A 187 -2.74 15.53 4.07
C MET A 187 -3.14 17.00 3.97
N ASP A 188 -2.30 17.78 3.30
CA ASP A 188 -2.27 19.23 3.37
C ASP A 188 -3.02 19.90 2.19
N SER A 189 -4.02 19.21 1.65
CA SER A 189 -4.75 19.59 0.42
C SER A 189 -6.26 19.30 0.45
N ASN A 190 -6.88 19.08 -0.72
CA ASN A 190 -8.32 19.04 -0.88
C ASN A 190 -8.87 17.65 -0.61
N GLN A 191 -9.10 17.38 0.67
CA GLN A 191 -9.66 16.15 1.26
C GLN A 191 -11.11 15.82 0.84
N MET A 192 -11.62 16.30 -0.29
CA MET A 192 -13.01 16.14 -0.72
C MET A 192 -13.19 15.82 -2.21
N ASP A 193 -12.12 15.62 -2.99
CA ASP A 193 -12.26 15.29 -4.41
C ASP A 193 -12.41 13.79 -4.71
N GLY A 194 -12.29 12.96 -3.66
CA GLY A 194 -12.50 11.51 -3.73
C GLY A 194 -11.24 10.73 -4.13
N THR A 195 -10.06 11.35 -4.13
CA THR A 195 -8.80 10.64 -4.34
C THR A 195 -7.89 10.55 -3.11
N ASP A 196 -8.30 11.08 -1.96
CA ASP A 196 -7.49 10.96 -0.74
C ASP A 196 -7.84 9.71 0.09
N TRP A 197 -6.83 8.89 0.38
CA TRP A 197 -6.88 7.75 1.31
C TRP A 197 -6.23 8.16 2.65
N GLY A 198 -6.79 7.69 3.78
CA GLY A 198 -6.36 8.08 5.13
C GLY A 198 -7.09 9.34 5.62
N ARG A 199 -8.36 9.21 6.01
CA ARG A 199 -9.17 10.31 6.58
C ARG A 199 -10.01 9.79 7.74
#